data_AF-A0A135WR34-F1
#
_entry.id   AF-A0A135WR34-F1
#
_cell.length_a   1.000
_cell.length_b   1.000
_cell.length_c   1.000
_cell.angle_alpha   90.00
_cell.angle_beta   90.00
_cell.angle_gamma   90.00
#
_symmetry.space_group_name_H-M   'P 1'
#
loop_
_entity.id
_entity.type
_entity.pdbx_description
1 polymer ?
#
loop_
_entity_poly.entity_id
_entity_poly.type
_entity_poly.pdbx_seq_one_letter_code
_entity_poly.pdbx_strand_id
1 'polypeptide(L)' 'MDGFDVKTLRHSLGLNQMDFAHEVGVKQQSISKVEAGVMPLSERLEQRIIYRFGVTEVEIDAIKALRKMRHGGV' A
#
# COMPACT_ATOMS: atom_id res chain seq x y z
N MET A 1 -5.39 -6.05 -1.85
CA MET A 1 -4.58 -5.17 -1.00
C MET A 1 -5.48 -4.11 -0.38
N ASP A 2 -5.29 -3.70 0.88
CA ASP A 2 -6.04 -2.58 1.47
C ASP A 2 -5.14 -1.37 1.78
N GLY A 3 -5.71 -0.30 2.34
CA GLY A 3 -4.98 0.94 2.65
C GLY A 3 -3.79 0.74 3.60
N PHE A 4 -3.88 -0.21 4.54
CA PHE A 4 -2.79 -0.53 5.45
C PHE A 4 -1.63 -1.20 4.70
N ASP A 5 -1.95 -2.11 3.78
CA ASP A 5 -0.95 -2.80 2.97
C ASP A 5 -0.19 -1.80 2.09
N VAL A 6 -0.92 -0.87 1.43
CA VAL A 6 -0.34 0.21 0.60
C VAL A 6 0.62 1.08 1.43
N LYS A 7 0.21 1.49 2.62
CA LYS A 7 1.04 2.31 3.51
C LYS A 7 2.31 1.57 3.91
N THR A 8 2.20 0.29 4.23
CA THR A 8 3.32 -0.54 4.68
C THR A 8 4.34 -0.73 3.56
N LEU A 9 3.87 -1.07 2.36
CA LEU A 9 4.71 -1.15 1.16
C LEU A 9 5.41 0.19 0.87
N ARG A 10 4.67 1.30 0.93
CA ARG A 10 5.28 2.61 0.70
C ARG A 10 6.41 2.91 1.69
N HIS A 11 6.20 2.58 2.96
CA HIS A 11 7.20 2.77 4.00
C HIS A 11 8.42 1.87 3.80
N SER A 12 8.24 0.61 3.37
CA SER A 12 9.38 -0.29 3.09
C SER A 12 10.21 0.17 1.89
N LEU A 13 9.59 0.86 0.94
CA LEU A 13 10.27 1.51 -0.19
C LEU A 13 10.95 2.84 0.18
N GLY A 14 10.76 3.34 1.40
CA GLY A 14 11.31 4.63 1.84
C GLY A 14 10.68 5.85 1.18
N LEU A 15 9.50 5.71 0.56
CA LEU A 15 8.85 6.77 -0.20
C LEU A 15 7.86 7.57 0.66
N ASN A 16 7.79 8.88 0.45
CA ASN A 16 6.66 9.67 0.95
C ASN A 16 5.43 9.46 0.05
N GLN A 17 4.25 9.93 0.48
CA GLN A 17 3.01 9.72 -0.27
C GLN A 17 3.00 10.43 -1.63
N MET A 18 3.73 11.53 -1.80
CA MET A 18 3.79 12.27 -3.05
C MET A 18 4.60 11.49 -4.09
N ASP A 19 5.79 11.01 -3.72
CA ASP A 19 6.66 10.24 -4.61
C ASP A 19 5.99 8.92 -4.99
N PHE A 20 5.40 8.23 -4.02
CA PHE A 20 4.64 7.00 -4.28
C PHE A 20 3.48 7.25 -5.25
N ALA A 21 2.72 8.32 -5.05
CA ALA A 21 1.62 8.69 -5.93
C ALA A 21 2.09 9.02 -7.35
N HIS A 22 3.23 9.70 -7.48
CA HIS A 22 3.85 10.02 -8.76
C HIS A 22 4.24 8.75 -9.53
N GLU A 23 4.89 7.79 -8.86
CA GLU A 23 5.31 6.52 -9.45
C GLU A 23 4.14 5.67 -9.98
N VAL A 24 3.01 5.70 -9.27
CA VAL A 24 1.79 5.02 -9.69
C VAL A 24 0.79 5.97 -10.35
N GLY A 25 1.26 7.14 -10.82
CA GLY A 25 0.56 8.20 -11.54
C GLY A 25 -0.88 8.47 -11.08
N VAL A 26 -1.03 8.81 -9.80
CA VAL A 26 -2.24 9.37 -9.20
C VAL A 26 -1.88 10.62 -8.40
N LYS A 27 -2.87 11.33 -7.84
CA LYS A 27 -2.60 12.46 -6.95
C LYS A 27 -2.23 11.95 -5.56
N GLN A 28 -1.33 12.65 -4.86
CA GLN A 28 -0.97 12.34 -3.46
C GLN A 28 -2.20 12.19 -2.56
N GLN A 29 -3.23 13.04 -2.75
CA GLN A 29 -4.46 12.99 -1.97
C GLN A 29 -5.21 11.65 -2.12
N SER A 30 -5.12 11.00 -3.29
CA SER A 30 -5.70 9.66 -3.51
C SER A 30 -5.01 8.63 -2.62
N ILE A 31 -3.67 8.63 -2.58
CA ILE A 31 -2.90 7.74 -1.70
C ILE A 31 -3.23 8.02 -0.23
N SER A 32 -3.30 9.29 0.18
CA SER A 32 -3.66 9.64 1.57
C SER A 32 -5.04 9.12 1.97
N LYS A 33 -6.05 9.22 1.10
CA LYS A 33 -7.41 8.72 1.40
C LYS A 33 -7.45 7.19 1.43
N VAL A 34 -6.70 6.53 0.55
CA VAL A 34 -6.56 5.06 0.54
C VAL A 34 -5.91 4.58 1.83
N GLU A 35 -4.76 5.13 2.20
CA GLU A 35 -4.03 4.72 3.42
C GLU A 35 -4.80 4.99 4.71
N ALA A 36 -5.68 6.01 4.72
CA ALA A 36 -6.55 6.32 5.84
C ALA A 36 -7.83 5.45 5.90
N GLY A 37 -8.07 4.59 4.90
CA GLY A 37 -9.30 3.80 4.79
C GLY A 37 -10.55 4.61 4.43
N VAL A 38 -10.39 5.89 4.07
CA VAL A 38 -11.48 6.79 3.65
C VAL A 38 -11.96 6.45 2.25
N MET A 39 -11.05 5.94 1.40
CA MET A 39 -11.34 5.52 0.03
C MET A 39 -10.82 4.09 -0.17
N PRO A 40 -11.62 3.19 -0.77
CA PRO A 40 -11.12 1.85 -1.10
C PRO A 40 -10.04 1.95 -2.19
N LEU A 41 -9.06 1.05 -2.13
CA LEU A 41 -8.10 0.88 -3.21
C LEU A 41 -8.83 0.31 -4.44
N SER A 42 -8.83 1.05 -5.55
CA SER A 42 -9.39 0.55 -6.80
C SER A 42 -8.48 -0.52 -7.41
N GLU A 43 -9.07 -1.52 -8.07
CA GLU A 43 -8.33 -2.58 -8.78
C GLU A 43 -7.28 -2.03 -9.77
N ARG A 44 -7.63 -0.99 -10.53
CA ARG A 44 -6.70 -0.34 -11.46
C ARG A 44 -5.47 0.22 -10.76
N LEU A 45 -5.63 0.84 -9.58
CA LEU A 45 -4.52 1.38 -8.81
C LEU A 45 -3.70 0.24 -8.18
N GLU A 46 -4.34 -0.81 -7.70
CA GLU A 46 -3.68 -2.02 -7.20
C GLU A 46 -2.78 -2.65 -8.27
N GLN A 47 -3.29 -2.85 -9.49
CA GLN A 47 -2.50 -3.38 -10.61
C GLN A 47 -1.30 -2.49 -10.96
N ARG A 48 -1.46 -1.16 -10.90
CA ARG A 48 -0.34 -0.22 -11.13
C ARG A 48 0.72 -0.31 -10.06
N ILE A 49 0.34 -0.44 -8.79
CA ILE A 49 1.26 -0.64 -7.67
C ILE A 49 2.04 -1.94 -7.88
N ILE A 50 1.35 -3.04 -8.16
CA ILE A 50 1.95 -4.36 -8.38
C ILE A 50 2.98 -4.28 -9.51
N TYR A 51 2.59 -3.76 -10.67
CA TYR A 51 3.48 -3.67 -11.83
C TYR A 51 4.66 -2.73 -11.59
N ARG A 52 4.42 -1.54 -11.01
CA ARG A 52 5.47 -0.51 -10.88
C ARG A 52 6.58 -0.90 -9.92
N PHE A 53 6.22 -1.56 -8.82
CA PHE A 53 7.15 -1.91 -7.74
C PHE A 53 7.53 -3.39 -7.72
N GLY A 54 7.00 -4.20 -8.65
CA GLY A 54 7.31 -5.62 -8.74
C GLY A 54 6.80 -6.43 -7.55
N VAL A 55 5.70 -6.00 -6.94
CA VAL A 55 5.17 -6.60 -5.70
C VAL A 55 4.65 -8.00 -5.99
N THR A 56 5.23 -8.98 -5.32
CA THR A 56 4.85 -10.39 -5.38
C THR A 56 3.76 -10.71 -4.36
N GLU A 57 3.03 -11.81 -4.57
CA GLU A 57 2.06 -12.32 -3.58
C GLU A 57 2.72 -12.59 -2.22
N VAL A 58 3.98 -13.05 -2.22
CA VAL A 58 4.76 -13.33 -1.00
C VAL A 58 4.97 -12.05 -0.17
N GLU A 59 5.27 -10.93 -0.81
CA GLU A 59 5.45 -9.65 -0.12
C GLU A 59 4.13 -9.13 0.46
N ILE A 60 3.02 -9.31 -0.26
CA ILE A 60 1.68 -8.96 0.23
C ILE A 60 1.33 -9.80 1.45
N ASP A 61 1.62 -11.11 1.42
CA ASP A 61 1.34 -12.01 2.53
C ASP A 61 2.24 -11.74 3.74
N ALA A 62 3.50 -11.36 3.53
CA ALA A 62 4.39 -10.90 4.58
C ALA A 62 3.86 -9.63 5.27
N ILE A 63 3.36 -8.65 4.50
CA ILE A 63 2.74 -7.43 5.03
C ILE A 63 1.50 -7.76 5.88
N LYS A 64 0.64 -8.67 5.41
CA LYS A 64 -0.54 -9.13 6.16
C LYS A 64 -0.16 -9.89 7.43
N ALA A 65 0.91 -10.68 7.41
CA ALA A 65 1.42 -11.40 8.57
C ALA A 65 1.91 -10.43 9.66
N LEU A 66 2.65 -9.38 9.27
CA LEU A 66 3.06 -8.31 10.18
C LEU A 66 1.87 -7.63 10.87
N ARG A 67 0.76 -7.42 10.13
CA ARG A 67 -0.48 -6.88 10.70
C ARG A 67 -1.05 -7.80 11.79
N LYS A 68 -1.10 -9.12 11.54
CA LYS A 68 -1.62 -10.11 12.50
C LYS A 68 -0.79 -10.15 13.79
N MET A 69 0.55 -10.10 13.69
CA MET A 69 1.42 -10.08 14.87
C MET A 69 1.23 -8.82 15.72
N ARG A 70 0.98 -7.67 15.09
CA ARG A 70 0.77 -6.39 15.82
C ARG A 70 -0.57 -6.30 16.55
N HIS A 71 -1.57 -7.10 16.14
CA HIS A 71 -2.89 -7.14 16.76
C HIS A 71 -3.14 -8.40 17.60
N GLY A 72 -2.31 -9.44 17.50
CA GLY A 72 -2.39 -10.68 18.28
C GLY A 72 -1.58 -10.68 19.58
N GLY A 73 -1.14 -9.51 20.04
CA GLY A 73 -0.43 -9.33 21.31
C GLY A 73 -1.34 -8.78 22.41
N VAL A 74 -2.42 -9.49 22.73
CA VAL A 74 -3.10 -9.55 24.04
C VAL A 74 -3.77 -10.92 24.15
#